data_AF-A0A7X4XY00-F1
#
_entry.id   AF-A0A7X4XY00-F1
#
_cell.length_a   1.000
_cell.length_b   1.000
_cell.length_c   1.000
_cell.angle_alpha   90.00
_cell.angle_beta   90.00
_cell.angle_gamma   90.00
#
_symmetry.space_group_name_H-M   'P 1'
#
loop_
_entity.id
_entity.type
_entity.pdbx_description
1 polymer ?
#
loop_
_entity_poly.entity_id
_entity_poly.type
_entity_poly.pdbx_seq_one_letter_code
_entity_poly.pdbx_strand_id
1 'polypeptide(L)' 'MQKAILFARRTGARGIALEASHRNLTAQALYESLGFQRDENYYHYFLTV' A
#
# COMPACT_ATOMS: atom_id res chain seq x y z
N MET A 1 -8.02 6.11 4.16
CA MET A 1 -7.81 4.67 3.86
C MET A 1 -9.06 3.80 3.98
N GLN A 2 -9.93 3.97 4.98
CA GLN A 2 -11.12 3.11 5.17
C GLN A 2 -12.01 2.94 3.91
N LYS A 3 -12.25 4.01 3.14
CA LYS A 3 -13.04 3.93 1.89
C LYS A 3 -12.42 3.02 0.83
N ALA A 4 -11.09 3.07 0.66
CA ALA A 4 -10.39 2.22 -0.31
C ALA A 4 -10.45 0.74 0.11
N ILE A 5 -10.30 0.46 1.41
CA ILE A 5 -10.42 -0.90 1.97
C ILE A 5 -11.82 -1.46 1.77
N LEU A 6 -12.86 -0.67 2.05
CA LEU A 6 -14.25 -1.07 1.82
C LEU A 6 -14.55 -1.34 0.35
N PHE A 7 -14.02 -0.49 -0.54
CA PHE A 7 -14.16 -0.66 -1.98
C PHE A 7 -13.50 -1.97 -2.45
N ALA A 8 -12.24 -2.20 -2.06
CA ALA A 8 -11.49 -3.41 -2.40
C ALA A 8 -12.21 -4.69 -1.96
N ARG A 9 -12.77 -4.70 -0.73
CA ARG A 9 -13.58 -5.81 -0.24
C ARG A 9 -14.83 -6.03 -1.08
N ARG A 10 -15.55 -4.96 -1.42
CA ARG A 10 -16.78 -5.03 -2.22
C ARG A 10 -16.53 -5.53 -3.63
N THR A 11 -15.39 -5.19 -4.23
CA THR A 11 -15.04 -5.60 -5.59
C THR A 11 -14.32 -6.95 -5.65
N GLY A 12 -14.10 -7.62 -4.50
CA GLY A 12 -13.34 -8.87 -4.45
C GLY A 12 -11.87 -8.72 -4.83
N ALA A 13 -11.28 -7.55 -4.61
CA ALA A 13 -9.86 -7.33 -4.87
C ALA A 13 -9.01 -8.15 -3.89
N ARG A 14 -7.89 -8.72 -4.38
CA ARG A 14 -6.98 -9.54 -3.56
C ARG A 14 -6.19 -8.76 -2.53
N GLY A 15 -6.00 -7.45 -2.74
CA GLY A 15 -5.22 -6.60 -1.85
C GLY A 15 -5.16 -5.16 -2.36
N ILE A 16 -4.47 -4.32 -1.60
CA ILE A 16 -4.19 -2.92 -1.95
C ILE A 16 -2.67 -2.74 -1.86
N ALA A 17 -2.06 -2.24 -2.94
CA ALA A 17 -0.66 -1.83 -2.94
C ALA A 17 -0.57 -0.34 -2.62
N LEU A 18 0.39 0.04 -1.77
CA LEU A 18 0.69 1.41 -1.41
C LEU A 18 2.18 1.65 -1.66
N GLU A 19 2.51 2.80 -2.23
CA GLU A 19 3.89 3.24 -2.41
C GLU A 19 4.11 4.53 -1.64
N ALA A 20 5.23 4.60 -0.94
CA ALA A 20 5.70 5.82 -0.28
C ALA A 20 7.19 5.98 -0.53
N SER A 21 7.66 7.23 -0.57
CA SER A 21 9.09 7.49 -0.55
C SER A 21 9.74 6.85 0.68
N HIS A 22 10.94 6.32 0.50
CA HIS A 22 11.79 5.79 1.58
C HIS A 22 12.00 6.79 2.73
N ARG A 23 11.88 8.10 2.47
CA ARG A 23 12.02 9.16 3.48
C ARG A 23 10.70 9.58 4.14
N ASN A 24 9.56 9.15 3.61
CA ASN A 24 8.26 9.51 4.18
C ASN A 24 7.89 8.55 5.32
N LEU A 25 8.61 8.68 6.44
CA LEU A 25 8.46 7.81 7.61
C LEU A 25 7.05 7.92 8.22
N THR A 26 6.42 9.09 8.15
CA THR A 26 5.05 9.30 8.62
C THR A 26 4.05 8.44 7.83
N ALA A 27 4.19 8.36 6.51
CA ALA A 27 3.33 7.52 5.68
C ALA A 27 3.58 6.02 5.94
N GLN A 28 4.85 5.61 6.06
CA GLN A 28 5.21 4.21 6.36
C GLN A 28 4.60 3.75 7.69
N ALA A 29 4.81 4.52 8.77
CA ALA A 29 4.24 4.21 10.08
C ALA A 29 2.71 4.17 10.07
N LEU A 30 2.07 5.09 9.32
CA LEU A 30 0.62 5.06 9.14
C LEU A 30 0.18 3.75 8.46
N TYR A 31 0.84 3.32 7.39
CA TYR A 31 0.48 2.10 6.68
C TYR A 31 0.67 0.86 7.54
N GLU A 32 1.78 0.76 8.27
CA GLU A 32 2.05 -0.32 9.22
C GLU A 32 0.99 -0.36 10.34
N SER A 33 0.60 0.78 10.89
CA SER A 33 -0.47 0.86 11.90
C SER A 33 -1.84 0.40 11.39
N LEU A 34 -2.06 0.46 10.07
CA LEU A 34 -3.27 0.00 9.40
C LEU A 34 -3.18 -1.49 9.00
N GLY A 35 -2.08 -2.17 9.32
CA GLY A 35 -1.85 -3.59 9.04
C GLY A 35 -1.26 -3.89 7.67
N PHE A 36 -0.80 -2.88 6.93
CA PHE A 36 -0.03 -3.11 5.71
C PHE A 36 1.38 -3.59 6.07
N GLN A 37 1.91 -4.50 5.25
CA GLN A 37 3.26 -5.02 5.41
C GLN A 37 4.11 -4.57 4.24
N ARG A 38 5.37 -4.21 4.51
CA ARG A 38 6.33 -3.94 3.45
C ARG A 38 6.55 -5.23 2.66
N ASP A 39 6.45 -5.13 1.35
CA ASP A 39 6.75 -6.24 0.47
C ASP A 39 8.27 -6.43 0.36
N GLU A 40 8.74 -7.65 0.61
CA GLU A 40 10.14 -8.06 0.43
C GLU A 40 10.30 -9.15 -0.64
N ASN A 41 9.19 -9.65 -1.20
CA ASN A 41 9.15 -10.85 -2.04
C ASN A 41 8.80 -10.55 -3.50
N TYR A 42 8.27 -9.36 -3.80
CA TYR A 42 7.80 -9.00 -5.14
C TYR A 42 8.57 -7.81 -5.71
N TYR A 43 8.76 -7.81 -7.04
CA TYR A 43 9.37 -6.70 -7.77
C TYR A 43 8.30 -5.69 -8.20
N HIS A 44 8.51 -4.44 -7.83
CA HIS A 44 7.70 -3.31 -8.31
C HIS A 44 8.46 -2.57 -9.42
N TYR A 45 7.77 -2.27 -10.52
CA TYR A 45 8.32 -1.52 -11.64
C TYR A 45 7.56 -0.22 -11.80
N PHE A 46 8.29 0.90 -11.82
CA PHE A 46 7.77 2.23 -12.09
C PHE A 46 8.61 2.89 -13.19
N LEU A 47 7.95 3.40 -14.23
CA LEU A 47 8.59 4.13 -15.32
C LEU A 47 8.23 5.61 -15.20
N THR A 48 9.24 6.46 -15.02
CA THR A 48 9.09 7.91 -15.18
C THR A 48 9.44 8.27 -16.62
N VAL A 49 8.57 9.04 -17.29
CA VAL A 49 8.80 9.58 -18.64
C VAL A 49 9.07 11.07 -18.57
#